data_AF-A0A1F2QX66-F1
#
_entry.id   AF-A0A1F2QX66-F1
#
_cell.length_a   1.000
_cell.length_b   1.000
_cell.length_c   1.000
_cell.angle_alpha   90.00
_cell.angle_beta   90.00
_cell.angle_gamma   90.00
#
_symmetry.space_group_name_H-M   'P 1'
#
loop_
_entity.id
_entity.type
_entity.pdbx_description
1 polymer ?
#
loop_
_entity_poly.entity_id
_entity_poly.type
_entity_poly.pdbx_seq_one_letter_code
_entity_poly.pdbx_strand_id
1 'polypeptide(L)'
;MEEEVAQLDRVARLGEAILAELMKSSPPPGNLEQVRHFLRSAKDLLKHGEQETAQELMQKAEEALHAVRQWLAVGDLGISPFLLRSHLEKNRLNGELQQALILYFLRKHPHAENDRDKLDYLLSAYFSTAATPLQEIPAAVAEFFAELPPRELQPAAETMLHELQSLVARIQDFTDFDQLVHARIVERARALKINLGEDFYDPDALPTIIRFNLAFRRHFEKLLHKQLTDVRQGIRQQIEEAWTVTRAIEAACEKLALPAGARAGAGVDNEEEEAAAEPRVGRPLETLEERPPIDRLVRRGEDPQKESELRGIITRLARFVEKLPPDQSKAERVAFPLREAQLDLATWEREAFVPSVAGTAPESVRAIQYALGVIAWIEEELVRYQKTRGDRYLWKTHFDLLSYAVVRAGELLKSIRGLIREGAPREEAAWFMPLLQTALRLATTLNHVAPVFSEPAAS
;
A
#
# COMPACT_ATOMS: atom_id res chain seq x y z
N MET A 1 -19.89 -22.01 -29.92
CA MET A 1 -19.16 -23.18 -29.39
C MET A 1 -17.68 -23.18 -29.76
N GLU A 2 -17.28 -23.15 -31.04
CA GLU A 2 -15.85 -23.16 -31.42
C GLU A 2 -15.05 -21.99 -30.80
N GLU A 3 -15.58 -20.77 -30.85
CA GLU A 3 -14.98 -19.59 -30.19
C GLU A 3 -14.92 -19.72 -28.68
N GLU A 4 -15.96 -20.28 -28.06
CA GLU A 4 -16.02 -20.51 -26.63
C GLU A 4 -14.98 -21.55 -26.18
N VAL A 5 -14.73 -22.59 -26.97
CA VAL A 5 -13.67 -23.58 -26.72
C VAL A 5 -12.28 -22.94 -26.80
N ALA A 6 -12.06 -22.03 -27.75
CA ALA A 6 -10.81 -21.29 -27.84
C ALA A 6 -10.62 -20.35 -26.64
N GLN A 7 -11.70 -19.68 -26.20
CA GLN A 7 -11.71 -18.84 -25.02
C GLN A 7 -11.41 -19.64 -23.74
N LEU A 8 -12.11 -20.77 -23.53
CA LEU A 8 -11.96 -21.60 -22.34
C LEU A 8 -10.60 -22.30 -22.29
N ASP A 9 -9.98 -22.67 -23.42
CA ASP A 9 -8.59 -23.17 -23.44
C ASP A 9 -7.60 -22.11 -22.94
N ARG A 10 -7.77 -20.84 -23.35
CA ARG A 10 -6.94 -19.73 -22.86
C ARG A 10 -7.12 -19.52 -21.37
N VAL A 11 -8.38 -19.50 -20.90
CA VAL A 11 -8.71 -19.31 -19.49
C VAL A 11 -8.24 -20.50 -18.64
N ALA A 12 -8.39 -21.73 -19.12
CA ALA A 12 -7.94 -22.93 -18.42
C ALA A 12 -6.43 -22.97 -18.24
N ARG A 13 -5.64 -22.58 -19.25
CA ARG A 13 -4.17 -22.50 -19.13
C ARG A 13 -3.71 -21.44 -18.13
N LEU A 14 -4.38 -20.29 -18.08
CA LEU A 14 -4.08 -19.27 -17.07
C LEU A 14 -4.56 -19.69 -15.69
N GLY A 15 -5.75 -20.28 -15.59
CA GLY A 15 -6.26 -20.87 -14.37
C GLY A 15 -5.26 -21.89 -13.84
N GLU A 16 -4.74 -22.77 -14.69
CA GLU A 16 -3.67 -23.70 -14.35
C GLU A 16 -2.39 -22.97 -13.93
N ALA A 17 -1.94 -21.90 -14.60
CA ALA A 17 -0.76 -21.15 -14.17
C ALA A 17 -0.94 -20.47 -12.80
N ILE A 18 -2.05 -19.78 -12.59
CA ILE A 18 -2.40 -19.09 -11.33
C ILE A 18 -2.63 -20.12 -10.21
N LEU A 19 -3.33 -21.23 -10.49
CA LEU A 19 -3.59 -22.29 -9.52
C LEU A 19 -2.38 -23.22 -9.30
N ALA A 20 -1.47 -23.36 -10.24
CA ALA A 20 -0.18 -24.05 -10.04
C ALA A 20 0.76 -23.20 -9.18
N GLU A 21 0.74 -21.87 -9.37
CA GLU A 21 1.47 -20.91 -8.53
C GLU A 21 0.88 -20.82 -7.12
N LEU A 22 -0.46 -20.95 -6.96
CA LEU A 22 -1.16 -20.69 -5.69
C LEU A 22 -1.68 -21.93 -4.95
N MET A 23 -2.03 -23.03 -5.62
CA MET A 23 -2.84 -24.12 -5.03
C MET A 23 -2.40 -25.56 -5.36
N LYS A 24 -1.32 -25.80 -6.13
CA LYS A 24 -0.89 -27.17 -6.54
C LYS A 24 -2.06 -28.04 -7.03
N SER A 25 -2.98 -27.47 -7.78
CA SER A 25 -4.18 -28.20 -8.23
C SER A 25 -3.87 -29.12 -9.42
N SER A 26 -4.71 -30.14 -9.61
CA SER A 26 -4.67 -31.06 -10.75
C SER A 26 -4.87 -30.32 -12.08
N PRO A 27 -4.26 -30.81 -13.19
CA PRO A 27 -4.41 -30.21 -14.51
C PRO A 27 -5.88 -30.18 -14.95
N PRO A 28 -6.25 -29.27 -15.88
CA PRO A 28 -7.60 -29.22 -16.41
C PRO A 28 -8.00 -30.58 -17.01
N PRO A 29 -9.29 -30.95 -16.99
CA PRO A 29 -9.74 -32.17 -17.67
C PRO A 29 -9.33 -32.08 -19.15
N GLY A 30 -8.63 -33.10 -19.66
CA GLY A 30 -8.08 -33.17 -21.03
C GLY A 30 -9.13 -33.19 -22.15
N ASN A 31 -10.37 -32.80 -21.85
CA ASN A 31 -11.53 -32.91 -22.70
C ASN A 31 -11.61 -31.81 -23.77
N LEU A 32 -10.82 -30.73 -23.67
CA LEU A 32 -10.88 -29.62 -24.64
C LEU A 32 -10.47 -30.04 -26.06
N GLU A 33 -9.48 -30.94 -26.21
CA GLU A 33 -9.14 -31.51 -27.52
C GLU A 33 -10.26 -32.41 -28.05
N GLN A 34 -10.91 -33.16 -27.16
CA GLN A 34 -12.05 -34.01 -27.48
C GLN A 34 -13.26 -33.19 -27.94
N VAL A 35 -13.53 -32.05 -27.29
CA VAL A 35 -14.57 -31.10 -27.70
C VAL A 35 -14.29 -30.55 -29.11
N ARG A 36 -13.03 -30.15 -29.39
CA ARG A 36 -12.63 -29.68 -30.74
C ARG A 36 -12.85 -30.76 -31.80
N HIS A 37 -12.54 -32.02 -31.48
CA HIS A 37 -12.78 -33.14 -32.38
C HIS A 37 -14.28 -33.33 -32.65
N PHE A 38 -15.11 -33.36 -31.61
CA PHE A 38 -16.57 -33.49 -31.77
C PHE A 38 -17.18 -32.37 -32.63
N LEU A 39 -16.76 -31.11 -32.43
CA LEU A 39 -17.26 -29.98 -33.22
C LEU A 39 -16.87 -30.07 -34.71
N ARG A 40 -15.62 -30.45 -35.01
CA ARG A 40 -15.17 -30.65 -36.39
C ARG A 40 -15.95 -31.77 -37.08
N SER A 41 -16.09 -32.92 -36.42
CA SER A 41 -16.83 -34.07 -36.96
C SER A 41 -18.31 -33.73 -37.18
N ALA A 42 -18.96 -33.03 -36.25
CA ALA A 42 -20.35 -32.60 -36.42
C ALA A 42 -20.52 -31.66 -37.63
N LYS A 43 -19.61 -30.70 -37.82
CA LYS A 43 -19.62 -29.76 -38.95
C LYS A 43 -19.50 -30.48 -40.30
N ASP A 44 -18.68 -31.52 -40.38
CA ASP A 44 -18.52 -32.30 -41.60
C ASP A 44 -19.75 -33.18 -41.88
N LEU A 45 -20.33 -33.79 -40.85
CA LEU A 45 -21.57 -34.56 -40.98
C LEU A 45 -22.78 -33.71 -41.41
N LEU A 46 -22.88 -32.47 -40.93
CA LEU A 46 -23.90 -31.51 -41.38
C LEU A 46 -23.77 -31.18 -42.88
N LYS A 47 -22.54 -31.11 -43.42
CA LYS A 47 -22.33 -30.91 -44.87
C LYS A 47 -22.79 -32.12 -45.69
N HIS A 48 -22.78 -33.31 -45.11
CA HIS A 48 -23.16 -34.57 -45.76
C HIS A 48 -24.62 -34.97 -45.51
N GLY A 49 -25.41 -34.14 -44.84
CA GLY A 49 -26.85 -34.37 -44.61
C GLY A 49 -27.17 -35.30 -43.44
N GLU A 50 -26.17 -35.70 -42.64
CA GLU A 50 -26.35 -36.58 -41.47
C GLU A 50 -26.70 -35.75 -40.22
N GLN A 51 -27.93 -35.23 -40.18
CA GLN A 51 -28.38 -34.30 -39.14
C GLN A 51 -28.43 -34.92 -37.73
N GLU A 52 -28.89 -36.17 -37.61
CA GLU A 52 -29.08 -36.84 -36.31
C GLU A 52 -27.74 -37.14 -35.63
N THR A 53 -26.79 -37.74 -36.37
CA THR A 53 -25.43 -38.02 -35.90
C THR A 53 -24.66 -36.74 -35.54
N ALA A 54 -24.87 -35.66 -36.31
CA ALA A 54 -24.26 -34.36 -36.00
C ALA A 54 -24.80 -33.76 -34.70
N GLN A 55 -26.11 -33.88 -34.44
CA GLN A 55 -26.72 -33.42 -33.19
C GLN A 55 -26.18 -34.18 -31.97
N GLU A 56 -26.03 -35.51 -32.07
CA GLU A 56 -25.44 -36.32 -30.99
C GLU A 56 -24.00 -35.88 -30.65
N LEU A 57 -23.19 -35.58 -31.67
CA LEU A 57 -21.82 -35.10 -31.45
C LEU A 57 -21.78 -33.68 -30.87
N MET A 58 -22.71 -32.81 -31.27
CA MET A 58 -22.85 -31.48 -30.65
C MET A 58 -23.25 -31.59 -29.18
N GLN A 59 -24.11 -32.54 -28.81
CA GLN A 59 -24.50 -32.77 -27.42
C GLN A 59 -23.33 -33.30 -26.57
N LYS A 60 -22.55 -34.26 -27.10
CA LYS A 60 -21.31 -34.72 -26.44
C LYS A 60 -20.27 -33.61 -26.27
N ALA A 61 -20.18 -32.70 -27.25
CA ALA A 61 -19.32 -31.53 -27.15
C ALA A 61 -19.77 -30.60 -26.02
N GLU A 62 -21.08 -30.37 -25.87
CA GLU A 62 -21.64 -29.52 -24.81
C GLU A 62 -21.44 -30.12 -23.41
N GLU A 63 -21.63 -31.43 -23.24
CA GLU A 63 -21.37 -32.13 -21.97
C GLU A 63 -19.90 -32.02 -21.54
N ALA A 64 -18.99 -32.27 -22.48
CA ALA A 64 -17.55 -32.15 -22.21
C ALA A 64 -17.13 -30.69 -21.94
N LEU A 65 -17.76 -29.72 -22.61
CA LEU A 65 -17.56 -28.29 -22.35
C LEU A 65 -18.07 -27.89 -20.96
N HIS A 66 -19.24 -28.42 -20.57
CA HIS A 66 -19.81 -28.19 -19.24
C HIS A 66 -18.88 -28.66 -18.12
N ALA A 67 -18.22 -29.82 -18.28
CA ALA A 67 -17.23 -30.31 -17.32
C ALA A 67 -16.03 -29.33 -17.15
N VAL A 68 -15.55 -28.73 -18.24
CA VAL A 68 -14.48 -27.72 -18.19
C VAL A 68 -14.97 -26.45 -17.48
N ARG A 69 -16.20 -25.98 -17.78
CA ARG A 69 -16.81 -24.82 -17.12
C ARG A 69 -16.91 -25.04 -15.61
N GLN A 70 -17.33 -26.24 -15.18
CA GLN A 70 -17.42 -26.60 -13.75
C GLN A 70 -16.04 -26.63 -13.07
N TRP A 71 -15.03 -27.22 -13.71
CA TRP A 71 -13.67 -27.24 -13.17
C TRP A 71 -13.12 -25.82 -12.96
N LEU A 72 -13.31 -24.94 -13.96
CA LEU A 72 -12.95 -23.53 -13.85
C LEU A 72 -13.72 -22.81 -12.74
N ALA A 73 -15.03 -23.05 -12.63
CA ALA A 73 -15.85 -22.45 -11.59
C ALA A 73 -15.37 -22.84 -10.19
N VAL A 74 -14.98 -24.10 -9.98
CA VAL A 74 -14.44 -24.59 -8.69
C VAL A 74 -13.06 -23.98 -8.42
N GLY A 75 -12.16 -23.97 -9.40
CA GLY A 75 -10.83 -23.36 -9.24
C GLY A 75 -10.91 -21.87 -8.90
N ASP A 76 -11.83 -21.16 -9.55
CA ASP A 76 -12.05 -19.73 -9.35
C ASP A 76 -12.55 -19.35 -7.95
N LEU A 77 -13.24 -20.26 -7.23
CA LEU A 77 -13.63 -20.02 -5.84
C LEU A 77 -12.41 -19.86 -4.91
N GLY A 78 -11.28 -20.49 -5.24
CA GLY A 78 -10.03 -20.34 -4.50
C GLY A 78 -9.28 -19.03 -4.78
N ILE A 79 -9.68 -18.27 -5.80
CA ILE A 79 -9.04 -17.02 -6.20
C ILE A 79 -9.84 -15.86 -5.62
N SER A 80 -9.28 -15.14 -4.65
CA SER A 80 -9.91 -13.91 -4.14
C SER A 80 -9.72 -12.73 -5.11
N PRO A 81 -10.59 -11.71 -5.09
CA PRO A 81 -10.38 -10.50 -5.88
C PRO A 81 -9.03 -9.84 -5.61
N PHE A 82 -8.56 -9.87 -4.35
CA PHE A 82 -7.24 -9.34 -3.97
C PHE A 82 -6.09 -10.07 -4.65
N LEU A 83 -6.10 -11.41 -4.62
CA LEU A 83 -5.05 -12.22 -5.25
C LEU A 83 -5.01 -12.00 -6.75
N LEU A 84 -6.18 -11.94 -7.40
CA LEU A 84 -6.27 -11.63 -8.83
C LEU A 84 -5.66 -10.26 -9.12
N ARG A 85 -6.02 -9.21 -8.36
CA ARG A 85 -5.48 -7.86 -8.54
C ARG A 85 -3.96 -7.83 -8.41
N SER A 86 -3.43 -8.35 -7.29
CA SER A 86 -1.99 -8.33 -7.03
C SER A 86 -1.20 -9.09 -8.09
N HIS A 87 -1.73 -10.22 -8.58
CA HIS A 87 -1.11 -10.96 -9.68
C HIS A 87 -1.12 -10.17 -10.99
N LEU A 88 -2.25 -9.52 -11.35
CA LEU A 88 -2.37 -8.73 -12.58
C LEU A 88 -1.52 -7.45 -12.58
N GLU A 89 -1.27 -6.87 -11.40
CA GLU A 89 -0.37 -5.70 -11.28
C GLU A 89 1.10 -6.10 -11.49
N LYS A 90 1.51 -7.27 -10.99
CA LYS A 90 2.88 -7.79 -11.13
C LYS A 90 3.14 -8.41 -12.50
N ASN A 91 2.16 -9.15 -13.01
CA ASN A 91 2.23 -9.92 -14.24
C ASN A 91 1.20 -9.38 -15.23
N ARG A 92 1.58 -8.35 -16.00
CA ARG A 92 0.70 -7.80 -17.05
C ARG A 92 0.24 -8.92 -17.98
N LEU A 93 -1.06 -9.17 -18.02
CA LEU A 93 -1.64 -10.12 -18.97
C LEU A 93 -1.57 -9.56 -20.39
N ASN A 94 -1.44 -10.46 -21.35
CA ASN A 94 -1.78 -10.17 -22.73
C ASN A 94 -3.28 -9.77 -22.80
N GLY A 95 -3.61 -8.72 -23.56
CA GLY A 95 -4.98 -8.24 -23.74
C GLY A 95 -5.95 -9.33 -24.23
N GLU A 96 -5.47 -10.24 -25.06
CA GLU A 96 -6.26 -11.40 -25.54
C GLU A 96 -6.72 -12.34 -24.40
N LEU A 97 -5.87 -12.51 -23.39
CA LEU A 97 -6.15 -13.38 -22.25
C LEU A 97 -7.03 -12.69 -21.22
N GLN A 98 -6.79 -11.39 -21.00
CA GLN A 98 -7.67 -10.56 -20.17
C GLN A 98 -9.09 -10.49 -20.75
N GLN A 99 -9.22 -10.38 -22.07
CA GLN A 99 -10.51 -10.45 -22.76
C GLN A 99 -11.20 -11.79 -22.54
N ALA A 100 -10.46 -12.91 -22.65
CA ALA A 100 -11.02 -14.23 -22.40
C ALA A 100 -11.54 -14.40 -20.95
N LEU A 101 -10.84 -13.82 -19.96
CA LEU A 101 -11.29 -13.79 -18.57
C LEU A 101 -12.55 -12.94 -18.37
N ILE A 102 -12.61 -11.75 -18.97
CA ILE A 102 -13.79 -10.87 -18.90
C ILE A 102 -15.02 -11.61 -19.43
N LEU A 103 -14.90 -12.20 -20.63
CA LEU A 103 -15.98 -12.98 -21.24
C LEU A 103 -16.35 -14.21 -20.40
N TYR A 104 -15.40 -14.81 -19.69
CA TYR A 104 -15.67 -15.94 -18.79
C TYR A 104 -16.56 -15.51 -17.64
N PHE A 105 -16.22 -14.42 -16.93
CA PHE A 105 -17.02 -13.93 -15.81
C PHE A 105 -18.40 -13.42 -16.22
N LEU A 106 -18.58 -12.97 -17.47
CA LEU A 106 -19.89 -12.56 -17.99
C LEU A 106 -20.78 -13.74 -18.39
N ARG A 107 -20.18 -14.83 -18.88
CA ARG A 107 -20.90 -16.04 -19.28
C ARG A 107 -21.12 -17.02 -18.12
N LYS A 108 -20.36 -16.89 -17.03
CA LYS A 108 -20.45 -17.74 -15.84
C LYS A 108 -21.83 -17.59 -15.19
N HIS A 109 -22.51 -18.71 -14.97
CA HIS A 109 -23.77 -18.71 -14.23
C HIS A 109 -23.88 -19.99 -13.38
N PRO A 110 -24.28 -19.90 -12.10
CA PRO A 110 -24.53 -18.68 -11.34
C PRO A 110 -23.23 -17.91 -11.02
N HIS A 111 -23.35 -16.59 -10.82
CA HIS A 111 -22.25 -15.77 -10.34
C HIS A 111 -22.00 -16.02 -8.84
N ALA A 112 -20.73 -16.14 -8.45
CA ALA A 112 -20.31 -16.17 -7.06
C ALA A 112 -20.18 -14.75 -6.49
N GLU A 113 -20.24 -14.63 -5.16
CA GLU A 113 -20.22 -13.33 -4.45
C GLU A 113 -19.04 -12.42 -4.85
N ASN A 114 -17.89 -13.02 -5.16
CA ASN A 114 -16.66 -12.31 -5.51
C ASN A 114 -16.47 -12.04 -7.02
N ASP A 115 -17.32 -12.59 -7.90
CA ASP A 115 -17.14 -12.49 -9.34
C ASP A 115 -17.27 -11.05 -9.84
N ARG A 116 -18.20 -10.30 -9.25
CA ARG A 116 -18.40 -8.87 -9.56
C ARG A 116 -17.12 -8.09 -9.35
N ASP A 117 -16.46 -8.27 -8.20
CA ASP A 117 -15.26 -7.52 -7.83
C ASP A 117 -14.04 -7.91 -8.68
N LYS A 118 -14.02 -9.14 -9.22
CA LYS A 118 -13.01 -9.59 -10.20
C LYS A 118 -13.27 -8.97 -11.57
N LEU A 119 -14.51 -9.02 -12.05
CA LEU A 119 -14.93 -8.47 -13.33
C LEU A 119 -14.77 -6.94 -13.37
N ASP A 120 -15.20 -6.22 -12.33
CA ASP A 120 -15.04 -4.76 -12.18
C ASP A 120 -13.58 -4.34 -12.34
N TYR A 121 -12.66 -5.09 -11.73
CA TYR A 121 -11.23 -4.85 -11.84
C TYR A 121 -10.70 -5.18 -13.24
N LEU A 122 -11.03 -6.35 -13.79
CA LEU A 122 -10.59 -6.79 -15.11
C LEU A 122 -10.98 -5.80 -16.21
N LEU A 123 -12.23 -5.33 -16.21
CA LEU A 123 -12.73 -4.32 -17.14
C LEU A 123 -11.97 -3.00 -16.98
N SER A 124 -11.85 -2.51 -15.74
CA SER A 124 -11.16 -1.25 -15.46
C SER A 124 -9.69 -1.31 -15.88
N ALA A 125 -9.00 -2.43 -15.64
CA ALA A 125 -7.62 -2.62 -16.06
C ALA A 125 -7.47 -2.71 -17.58
N TYR A 126 -8.41 -3.35 -18.27
CA TYR A 126 -8.38 -3.52 -19.73
C TYR A 126 -8.50 -2.15 -20.43
N PHE A 127 -9.56 -1.40 -20.11
CA PHE A 127 -9.82 -0.09 -20.71
C PHE A 127 -8.85 1.00 -20.21
N SER A 128 -8.22 0.82 -19.04
CA SER A 128 -7.11 1.67 -18.61
C SER A 128 -5.86 1.45 -19.45
N THR A 129 -5.54 0.20 -19.83
CA THR A 129 -4.34 -0.14 -20.60
C THR A 129 -4.48 0.25 -22.07
N ALA A 130 -5.68 0.09 -22.63
CA ALA A 130 -6.01 0.57 -23.97
C ALA A 130 -6.05 2.10 -24.09
N ALA A 131 -5.90 2.83 -22.98
CA ALA A 131 -5.98 4.29 -22.89
C ALA A 131 -7.27 4.87 -23.52
N THR A 132 -8.36 4.11 -23.51
CA THR A 132 -9.60 4.47 -24.18
C THR A 132 -10.17 5.78 -23.60
N PRO A 133 -10.51 6.77 -24.45
CA PRO A 133 -11.22 7.97 -24.02
C PRO A 133 -12.56 7.62 -23.36
N LEU A 134 -12.95 8.36 -22.30
CA LEU A 134 -14.18 8.05 -21.55
C LEU A 134 -15.44 8.12 -22.42
N GLN A 135 -15.41 8.94 -23.48
CA GLN A 135 -16.51 9.10 -24.44
C GLN A 135 -16.65 7.90 -25.39
N GLU A 136 -15.57 7.16 -25.62
CA GLU A 136 -15.52 6.02 -26.54
C GLU A 136 -15.82 4.69 -25.82
N ILE A 137 -15.81 4.68 -24.48
CA ILE A 137 -16.10 3.48 -23.67
C ILE A 137 -17.43 2.81 -24.07
N PRO A 138 -18.57 3.51 -24.25
CA PRO A 138 -19.81 2.85 -24.64
C PRO A 138 -19.71 2.10 -25.97
N ALA A 139 -19.09 2.71 -26.98
CA ALA A 139 -18.91 2.08 -28.29
C ALA A 139 -17.94 0.89 -28.22
N ALA A 140 -16.82 1.05 -27.51
CA ALA A 140 -15.84 -0.01 -27.35
C ALA A 140 -16.40 -1.21 -26.56
N VAL A 141 -17.21 -0.95 -25.54
CA VAL A 141 -17.92 -1.98 -24.77
C VAL A 141 -18.96 -2.69 -25.64
N ALA A 142 -19.74 -1.94 -26.43
CA ALA A 142 -20.73 -2.52 -27.33
C ALA A 142 -20.09 -3.43 -28.40
N GLU A 143 -18.98 -3.01 -29.00
CA GLU A 143 -18.22 -3.84 -29.94
C GLU A 143 -17.66 -5.08 -29.25
N PHE A 144 -17.08 -4.91 -28.05
CA PHE A 144 -16.47 -5.99 -27.29
C PHE A 144 -17.48 -7.05 -26.82
N PHE A 145 -18.74 -6.68 -26.65
CA PHE A 145 -19.82 -7.55 -26.21
C PHE A 145 -20.91 -7.81 -27.25
N ALA A 146 -20.66 -7.52 -28.53
CA ALA A 146 -21.65 -7.63 -29.60
C ALA A 146 -22.26 -9.04 -29.74
N GLU A 147 -21.54 -10.07 -29.30
CA GLU A 147 -21.96 -11.48 -29.34
C GLU A 147 -22.73 -11.94 -28.08
N LEU A 148 -22.85 -11.09 -27.05
CA LEU A 148 -23.63 -11.44 -25.88
C LEU A 148 -25.12 -11.27 -26.18
N PRO A 149 -25.99 -12.16 -25.66
CA PRO A 149 -27.42 -12.04 -25.86
C PRO A 149 -27.92 -10.71 -25.25
N PRO A 150 -28.84 -10.01 -25.92
CA PRO A 150 -29.44 -8.81 -25.37
C PRO A 150 -30.16 -9.17 -24.06
N ARG A 151 -30.03 -8.29 -23.08
CA ARG A 151 -30.71 -8.36 -21.79
C ARG A 151 -31.46 -7.05 -21.57
N GLU A 152 -32.59 -7.13 -20.88
CA GLU A 152 -33.37 -5.96 -20.51
C GLU A 152 -32.98 -5.52 -19.10
N LEU A 153 -32.42 -4.32 -18.99
CA LEU A 153 -32.16 -3.66 -17.72
C LEU A 153 -33.47 -3.42 -16.97
N GLN A 154 -33.48 -3.72 -15.67
CA GLN A 154 -34.62 -3.36 -14.83
C GLN A 154 -34.68 -1.83 -14.62
N PRO A 155 -35.87 -1.22 -14.50
CA PRO A 155 -36.01 0.23 -14.26
C PRO A 155 -35.28 0.75 -13.01
N ALA A 156 -35.14 -0.12 -11.99
CA ALA A 156 -34.36 0.19 -10.80
C ALA A 156 -32.86 0.34 -11.13
N ALA A 157 -32.32 -0.53 -11.99
CA ALA A 157 -30.93 -0.46 -12.44
C ALA A 157 -30.68 0.82 -13.26
N GLU A 158 -31.59 1.21 -14.15
CA GLU A 158 -31.49 2.47 -14.91
C GLU A 158 -31.34 3.70 -13.98
N THR A 159 -32.13 3.73 -12.90
CA THR A 159 -32.05 4.81 -11.90
C THR A 159 -30.69 4.84 -11.21
N MET A 160 -30.16 3.67 -10.83
CA MET A 160 -28.83 3.56 -10.21
C MET A 160 -27.71 3.95 -11.19
N LEU A 161 -27.83 3.59 -12.46
CA LEU A 161 -26.87 3.97 -13.51
C LEU A 161 -26.89 5.48 -13.74
N HIS A 162 -28.06 6.11 -13.77
CA HIS A 162 -28.16 7.57 -13.85
C HIS A 162 -27.51 8.26 -12.64
N GLU A 163 -27.70 7.72 -11.44
CA GLU A 163 -27.01 8.22 -10.24
C GLU A 163 -25.49 8.07 -10.35
N LEU A 164 -25.00 6.93 -10.84
CA LEU A 164 -23.58 6.69 -11.06
C LEU A 164 -23.01 7.67 -12.12
N GLN A 165 -23.75 7.98 -13.19
CA GLN A 165 -23.37 9.00 -14.17
C GLN A 165 -23.28 10.40 -13.54
N SER A 166 -24.19 10.74 -12.63
CA SER A 166 -24.09 12.00 -11.86
C SER A 166 -22.81 12.04 -11.02
N LEU A 167 -22.41 10.92 -10.42
CA LEU A 167 -21.13 10.83 -9.71
C LEU A 167 -19.94 11.05 -10.67
N VAL A 168 -19.97 10.50 -11.89
CA VAL A 168 -18.92 10.73 -12.90
C VAL A 168 -18.74 12.22 -13.18
N ALA A 169 -19.83 12.96 -13.38
CA ALA A 169 -19.78 14.40 -13.63
C ALA A 169 -19.15 15.17 -12.47
N ARG A 170 -19.48 14.79 -11.23
CA ARG A 170 -19.00 15.45 -10.01
C ARG A 170 -17.52 15.19 -9.69
N ILE A 171 -16.91 14.12 -10.22
CA ILE A 171 -15.51 13.80 -9.93
C ILE A 171 -14.58 14.98 -10.27
N GLN A 172 -14.87 15.71 -11.35
CA GLN A 172 -14.03 16.82 -11.80
C GLN A 172 -14.07 18.04 -10.88
N ASP A 173 -15.11 18.16 -10.05
CA ASP A 173 -15.31 19.30 -9.14
C ASP A 173 -14.37 19.25 -7.92
N PHE A 174 -13.82 18.06 -7.60
CA PHE A 174 -12.94 17.90 -6.45
C PHE A 174 -11.54 18.44 -6.76
N THR A 175 -11.10 19.45 -6.01
CA THR A 175 -9.81 20.13 -6.24
C THR A 175 -8.68 19.66 -5.32
N ASP A 176 -9.06 18.95 -4.25
CA ASP A 176 -8.18 18.36 -3.25
C ASP A 176 -8.77 17.04 -2.71
N PHE A 177 -7.98 16.34 -1.91
CA PHE A 177 -8.38 15.06 -1.33
C PHE A 177 -9.40 15.17 -0.22
N ASP A 178 -9.35 16.21 0.60
CA ASP A 178 -10.29 16.36 1.70
C ASP A 178 -11.72 16.44 1.15
N GLN A 179 -11.92 17.18 0.05
CA GLN A 179 -13.18 17.22 -0.67
C GLN A 179 -13.59 15.84 -1.20
N LEU A 180 -12.65 15.07 -1.77
CA LEU A 180 -12.90 13.72 -2.31
C LEU A 180 -13.32 12.73 -1.21
N VAL A 181 -12.63 12.76 -0.05
CA VAL A 181 -12.88 11.91 1.12
C VAL A 181 -14.23 12.25 1.74
N HIS A 182 -14.47 13.54 2.02
CA HIS A 182 -15.72 14.00 2.65
C HIS A 182 -16.95 13.78 1.77
N ALA A 183 -16.78 13.76 0.44
CA ALA A 183 -17.87 13.48 -0.49
C ALA A 183 -18.35 12.02 -0.46
N ARG A 184 -17.57 11.09 0.12
CA ARG A 184 -17.89 9.64 0.21
C ARG A 184 -18.30 9.02 -1.12
N ILE A 185 -17.68 9.51 -2.20
CA ILE A 185 -18.08 9.17 -3.57
C ILE A 185 -17.81 7.69 -3.88
N VAL A 186 -16.76 7.12 -3.29
CA VAL A 186 -16.37 5.72 -3.47
C VAL A 186 -17.37 4.80 -2.78
N GLU A 187 -17.77 5.09 -1.55
CA GLU A 187 -18.74 4.29 -0.82
C GLU A 187 -20.11 4.34 -1.48
N ARG A 188 -20.52 5.51 -1.98
CA ARG A 188 -21.77 5.66 -2.72
C ARG A 188 -21.74 4.88 -4.04
N ALA A 189 -20.66 4.99 -4.82
CA ALA A 189 -20.53 4.20 -6.05
C ALA A 189 -20.48 2.70 -5.77
N ARG A 190 -19.81 2.27 -4.69
CA ARG A 190 -19.79 0.86 -4.28
C ARG A 190 -21.18 0.36 -3.91
N ALA A 191 -21.95 1.15 -3.16
CA ALA A 191 -23.33 0.81 -2.82
C ALA A 191 -24.20 0.66 -4.07
N LEU A 192 -24.09 1.57 -5.04
CA LEU A 192 -24.79 1.47 -6.32
C LEU A 192 -24.41 0.19 -7.07
N LYS A 193 -23.12 -0.12 -7.19
CA LYS A 193 -22.66 -1.38 -7.83
C LYS A 193 -23.14 -2.64 -7.13
N ILE A 194 -23.24 -2.62 -5.80
CA ILE A 194 -23.79 -3.74 -5.02
C ILE A 194 -25.28 -3.90 -5.32
N ASN A 195 -26.03 -2.79 -5.32
CA ASN A 195 -27.47 -2.79 -5.50
C ASN A 195 -27.92 -3.14 -6.92
N LEU A 196 -27.03 -3.05 -7.93
CA LEU A 196 -27.30 -3.54 -9.28
C LEU A 196 -27.52 -5.06 -9.33
N GLY A 197 -26.99 -5.84 -8.37
CA GLY A 197 -27.17 -7.29 -8.36
C GLY A 197 -26.73 -7.94 -9.68
N GLU A 198 -27.62 -8.72 -10.30
CA GLU A 198 -27.37 -9.36 -11.61
C GLU A 198 -27.34 -8.38 -12.79
N ASP A 199 -27.99 -7.22 -12.69
CA ASP A 199 -27.95 -6.17 -13.72
C ASP A 199 -26.55 -5.56 -13.85
N PHE A 200 -25.64 -5.81 -12.89
CA PHE A 200 -24.23 -5.43 -13.02
C PHE A 200 -23.58 -6.05 -14.26
N TYR A 201 -23.95 -7.29 -14.60
CA TYR A 201 -23.36 -8.05 -15.71
C TYR A 201 -24.00 -7.72 -17.06
N ASP A 202 -24.93 -6.78 -17.09
CA ASP A 202 -25.60 -6.35 -18.30
C ASP A 202 -24.66 -5.48 -19.18
N PRO A 203 -24.53 -5.76 -20.49
CA PRO A 203 -23.72 -4.98 -21.41
C PRO A 203 -24.01 -3.46 -21.40
N ASP A 204 -25.24 -3.04 -21.06
CA ASP A 204 -25.63 -1.64 -20.99
C ASP A 204 -25.26 -0.98 -19.64
N ALA A 205 -25.07 -1.77 -18.57
CA ALA A 205 -24.60 -1.29 -17.28
C ALA A 205 -23.08 -1.04 -17.25
N LEU A 206 -22.31 -1.94 -17.86
CA LEU A 206 -20.84 -1.94 -17.82
C LEU A 206 -20.20 -0.61 -18.27
N PRO A 207 -20.63 0.08 -19.35
CA PRO A 207 -20.02 1.32 -19.79
C PRO A 207 -20.03 2.39 -18.69
N THR A 208 -21.12 2.51 -17.95
CA THR A 208 -21.25 3.51 -16.88
C THR A 208 -20.31 3.18 -15.72
N ILE A 209 -20.24 1.91 -15.32
CA ILE A 209 -19.35 1.43 -14.26
C ILE A 209 -17.87 1.66 -14.64
N ILE A 210 -17.48 1.28 -15.85
CA ILE A 210 -16.12 1.47 -16.37
C ILE A 210 -15.76 2.95 -16.41
N ARG A 211 -16.66 3.81 -16.95
CA ARG A 211 -16.45 5.26 -16.99
C ARG A 211 -16.23 5.85 -15.60
N PHE A 212 -17.02 5.42 -14.60
CA PHE A 212 -16.81 5.84 -13.22
C PHE A 212 -15.44 5.42 -12.69
N ASN A 213 -15.07 4.14 -12.81
CA ASN A 213 -13.79 3.67 -12.29
C ASN A 213 -12.60 4.39 -12.93
N LEU A 214 -12.63 4.58 -14.25
CA LEU A 214 -11.56 5.27 -14.98
C LEU A 214 -11.51 6.76 -14.65
N ALA A 215 -12.66 7.44 -14.61
CA ALA A 215 -12.74 8.86 -14.25
C ALA A 215 -12.22 9.09 -12.82
N PHE A 216 -12.69 8.28 -11.87
CA PHE A 216 -12.28 8.36 -10.48
C PHE A 216 -10.78 8.09 -10.34
N ARG A 217 -10.27 7.02 -10.96
CA ARG A 217 -8.86 6.66 -10.92
C ARG A 217 -7.97 7.77 -11.46
N ARG A 218 -8.25 8.28 -12.67
CA ARG A 218 -7.46 9.36 -13.30
C ARG A 218 -7.44 10.61 -12.43
N HIS A 219 -8.58 10.97 -11.85
CA HIS A 219 -8.68 12.15 -11.00
C HIS A 219 -8.00 11.95 -9.64
N PHE A 220 -8.16 10.79 -9.03
CA PHE A 220 -7.45 10.39 -7.81
C PHE A 220 -5.93 10.44 -8.02
N GLU A 221 -5.42 9.85 -9.09
CA GLU A 221 -3.98 9.85 -9.43
C GLU A 221 -3.46 11.28 -9.66
N LYS A 222 -4.24 12.14 -10.31
CA LYS A 222 -3.91 13.56 -10.49
C LYS A 222 -3.81 14.30 -9.15
N LEU A 223 -4.80 14.14 -8.28
CA LEU A 223 -4.77 14.74 -6.94
C LEU A 223 -3.62 14.19 -6.11
N LEU A 224 -3.37 12.87 -6.19
CA LEU A 224 -2.26 12.19 -5.51
C LEU A 224 -0.94 12.79 -5.93
N HIS A 225 -0.72 12.92 -7.22
CA HIS A 225 0.51 13.47 -7.77
C HIS A 225 0.74 14.92 -7.31
N LYS A 226 -0.31 15.76 -7.35
CA LYS A 226 -0.26 17.14 -6.86
C LYS A 226 0.14 17.19 -5.39
N GLN A 227 -0.57 16.47 -4.51
CA GLN A 227 -0.27 16.44 -3.08
C GLN A 227 1.13 15.91 -2.79
N LEU A 228 1.56 14.85 -3.48
CA LEU A 228 2.90 14.30 -3.33
C LEU A 228 3.97 15.31 -3.72
N THR A 229 3.73 16.11 -4.75
CA THR A 229 4.65 17.18 -5.17
C THR A 229 4.77 18.24 -4.09
N ASP A 230 3.65 18.69 -3.54
CA ASP A 230 3.61 19.68 -2.46
C ASP A 230 4.30 19.16 -1.18
N VAL A 231 4.05 17.89 -0.81
CA VAL A 231 4.70 17.25 0.34
C VAL A 231 6.20 17.11 0.10
N ARG A 232 6.63 16.59 -1.06
CA ARG A 232 8.05 16.46 -1.40
C ARG A 232 8.77 17.81 -1.32
N GLN A 233 8.18 18.87 -1.90
CA GLN A 233 8.77 20.21 -1.84
C GLN A 233 8.90 20.71 -0.40
N GLY A 234 7.84 20.59 0.40
CA GLY A 234 7.87 21.00 1.80
C GLY A 234 8.89 20.22 2.63
N ILE A 235 8.98 18.90 2.43
CA ILE A 235 9.92 18.04 3.15
C ILE A 235 11.36 18.31 2.73
N ARG A 236 11.64 18.52 1.44
CA ARG A 236 12.98 18.94 0.96
C ARG A 236 13.42 20.23 1.65
N GLN A 237 12.54 21.23 1.71
CA GLN A 237 12.83 22.48 2.40
C GLN A 237 13.15 22.24 3.89
N GLN A 238 12.39 21.37 4.58
CA GLN A 238 12.67 21.01 5.97
C GLN A 238 14.04 20.33 6.16
N ILE A 239 14.47 19.47 5.23
CA ILE A 239 15.79 18.82 5.28
C ILE A 239 16.92 19.87 5.10
N GLU A 240 16.77 20.82 4.18
CA GLU A 240 17.74 21.91 4.00
C GLU A 240 17.79 22.85 5.22
N GLU A 241 16.62 23.18 5.79
CA GLU A 241 16.52 23.97 7.03
C GLU A 241 17.19 23.24 8.21
N ALA A 242 17.07 21.91 8.29
CA ALA A 242 17.69 21.10 9.35
C ALA A 242 19.21 21.27 9.41
N TRP A 243 19.89 21.34 8.27
CA TRP A 243 21.34 21.63 8.22
C TRP A 243 21.68 23.03 8.67
N THR A 244 20.85 24.01 8.32
CA THR A 244 21.03 25.39 8.76
C THR A 244 20.91 25.50 10.28
N VAL A 245 19.92 24.82 10.87
CA VAL A 245 19.77 24.76 12.33
C VAL A 245 20.92 24.01 12.99
N THR A 246 21.39 22.91 12.38
CA THR A 246 22.52 22.13 12.90
C THR A 246 23.81 22.95 12.95
N ARG A 247 24.10 23.74 11.91
CA ARG A 247 25.24 24.69 11.92
C ARG A 247 25.06 25.78 12.98
N ALA A 248 23.83 26.22 13.23
CA ALA A 248 23.54 27.18 14.29
C ALA A 248 23.73 26.58 15.69
N ILE A 249 23.50 25.27 15.86
CA ILE A 249 23.78 24.51 17.09
C ILE A 249 25.30 24.44 17.30
N GLU A 250 26.05 24.05 16.27
CA GLU A 250 27.52 23.99 16.30
C GLU A 250 28.13 25.34 16.72
N ALA A 251 27.74 26.42 16.05
CA ALA A 251 28.20 27.77 16.39
C ALA A 251 27.81 28.22 17.81
N ALA A 252 26.71 27.68 18.38
CA ALA A 252 26.33 27.97 19.76
C ALA A 252 27.23 27.23 20.75
N CYS A 253 27.56 25.96 20.49
CA CYS A 253 28.50 25.20 21.30
C CYS A 253 29.91 25.82 21.28
N GLU A 254 30.38 26.28 20.12
CA GLU A 254 31.68 26.95 19.98
C GLU A 254 31.76 28.23 20.82
N LYS A 255 30.72 29.07 20.81
CA LYS A 255 30.66 30.31 21.61
C LYS A 255 30.73 30.04 23.11
N LEU A 256 30.20 28.90 23.54
CA LEU A 256 30.25 28.47 24.94
C LEU A 256 31.61 27.88 25.34
N ALA A 257 32.59 27.83 24.42
CA ALA A 257 33.95 27.32 24.61
C ALA A 257 33.98 25.91 25.25
N LEU A 258 33.00 25.07 24.91
CA LEU A 258 32.92 23.70 25.41
C LEU A 258 34.10 22.90 24.84
N PRO A 259 34.96 22.29 25.66
CA PRO A 259 36.07 21.49 25.14
C PRO A 259 35.52 20.26 24.42
N ALA A 260 36.05 20.00 23.22
CA ALA A 260 35.80 18.77 22.48
C ALA A 260 36.34 17.58 23.27
N GLY A 261 35.49 16.93 24.08
CA GLY A 261 35.84 15.71 24.82
C GLY A 261 35.55 15.69 26.32
N ALA A 262 34.64 16.51 26.86
CA ALA A 262 34.25 16.42 28.26
C ALA A 262 33.41 15.15 28.54
N ARG A 263 34.05 14.16 29.19
CA ARG A 263 33.45 12.91 29.69
C ARG A 263 32.34 13.21 30.71
N ALA A 264 31.18 12.56 30.57
CA ALA A 264 30.19 12.49 31.63
C ALA A 264 30.53 11.32 32.57
N GLY A 265 31.00 11.64 33.77
CA GLY A 265 31.06 10.72 34.89
C GLY A 265 30.16 11.25 35.99
N ALA A 266 28.90 10.81 36.03
CA ALA A 266 28.01 11.03 37.15
C ALA A 266 27.62 9.64 37.68
N GLY A 267 28.42 9.14 38.63
CA GLY A 267 28.04 7.98 39.42
C GLY A 267 27.00 8.41 40.45
N VAL A 268 25.90 7.66 40.55
CA VAL A 268 24.98 7.71 41.68
C VAL A 268 24.52 6.29 41.98
N ASP A 269 24.53 5.97 43.27
CA ASP A 269 24.35 4.66 43.87
C ASP A 269 22.93 4.09 43.66
N ASN A 270 22.89 2.76 43.56
CA ASN A 270 21.70 1.94 43.33
C ASN A 270 20.85 1.81 44.60
N GLU A 271 19.54 2.00 44.50
CA GLU A 271 18.55 1.26 45.29
C GLU A 271 17.45 0.75 44.36
N GLU A 272 17.27 -0.58 44.38
CA GLU A 272 16.38 -1.35 43.52
C GLU A 272 14.92 -1.24 44.01
N GLU A 273 13.98 -0.99 43.10
CA GLU A 273 12.56 -1.28 43.36
C GLU A 273 11.90 -1.90 42.12
N GLU A 274 11.35 -3.09 42.32
CA GLU A 274 10.79 -4.00 41.32
C GLU A 274 9.31 -3.64 41.05
N ALA A 275 8.92 -3.41 39.78
CA ALA A 275 7.51 -3.29 39.41
C ALA A 275 7.19 -4.06 38.12
N ALA A 276 6.20 -4.95 38.26
CA ALA A 276 5.82 -6.01 37.33
C ALA A 276 5.32 -5.53 35.96
N ALA A 277 5.74 -6.25 34.92
CA ALA A 277 5.29 -6.08 33.54
C ALA A 277 4.14 -7.05 33.20
N GLU A 278 3.00 -6.52 32.76
CA GLU A 278 1.99 -7.32 32.04
C GLU A 278 2.33 -7.45 30.54
N PRO A 279 2.07 -8.60 29.91
CA PRO A 279 2.37 -8.82 28.51
C PRO A 279 1.28 -8.23 27.62
N ARG A 280 1.65 -7.33 26.70
CA ARG A 280 0.76 -6.88 25.62
C ARG A 280 1.12 -7.57 24.31
N VAL A 281 0.21 -8.47 23.94
CA VAL A 281 0.12 -9.24 22.70
C VAL A 281 0.27 -8.31 21.49
N GLY A 282 1.20 -8.64 20.60
CA GLY A 282 1.36 -7.96 19.32
C GLY A 282 0.09 -8.10 18.49
N ARG A 283 -0.46 -6.98 18.03
CA ARG A 283 -1.49 -7.01 17.00
C ARG A 283 -0.85 -7.50 15.69
N PRO A 284 -1.49 -8.44 14.98
CA PRO A 284 -1.10 -8.80 13.63
C PRO A 284 -1.08 -7.55 12.76
N LEU A 285 -0.10 -7.43 11.86
CA LEU A 285 -0.19 -6.49 10.74
C LEU A 285 -1.53 -6.80 10.06
N GLU A 286 -2.49 -5.89 10.22
CA GLU A 286 -3.70 -5.90 9.42
C GLU A 286 -3.24 -5.94 7.97
N THR A 287 -3.68 -7.00 7.29
CA THR A 287 -3.57 -7.22 5.85
C THR A 287 -3.71 -5.89 5.13
N LEU A 288 -2.56 -5.35 4.68
CA LEU A 288 -2.49 -4.10 3.94
C LEU A 288 -3.19 -4.33 2.61
N GLU A 289 -4.50 -4.09 2.59
CA GLU A 289 -5.25 -4.06 1.34
C GLU A 289 -4.70 -2.90 0.49
N GLU A 290 -4.35 -3.18 -0.76
CA GLU A 290 -3.94 -2.22 -1.81
C GLU A 290 -5.11 -1.32 -2.24
N ARG A 291 -5.84 -0.74 -1.27
CA ARG A 291 -6.87 0.26 -1.55
C ARG A 291 -6.19 1.61 -1.77
N PRO A 292 -6.75 2.48 -2.63
CA PRO A 292 -6.30 3.85 -2.70
C PRO A 292 -6.32 4.44 -1.29
N PRO A 293 -5.22 5.07 -0.81
CA PRO A 293 -5.08 5.49 0.58
C PRO A 293 -5.89 6.77 0.88
N ILE A 294 -7.20 6.74 0.61
CA ILE A 294 -8.13 7.86 0.79
C ILE A 294 -8.10 8.34 2.25
N ASP A 295 -8.06 7.42 3.21
CA ASP A 295 -8.13 7.74 4.64
C ASP A 295 -6.78 8.05 5.30
N ARG A 296 -5.65 7.81 4.61
CA ARG A 296 -4.29 7.88 5.21
C ARG A 296 -3.49 9.11 4.81
N LEU A 297 -4.10 10.04 4.11
CA LEU A 297 -3.42 11.27 3.71
C LEU A 297 -3.18 12.12 4.94
N VAL A 298 -1.90 12.27 5.30
CA VAL A 298 -1.43 12.94 6.51
C VAL A 298 -2.07 14.32 6.64
N ARG A 299 -2.96 14.44 7.63
CA ARG A 299 -3.28 15.73 8.23
C ARG A 299 -1.98 16.25 8.84
N ARG A 300 -1.48 17.38 8.35
CA ARG A 300 -0.32 18.05 8.95
C ARG A 300 -0.69 18.45 10.38
N GLY A 301 -0.06 17.83 11.37
CA GLY A 301 -0.29 18.12 12.79
C GLY A 301 -0.23 16.86 13.65
N GLU A 302 -0.03 17.07 14.95
CA GLU A 302 0.09 16.06 16.02
C GLU A 302 -0.85 14.86 15.79
N ASP A 303 -0.27 13.71 15.49
CA ASP A 303 -1.01 12.46 15.35
C ASP A 303 -0.75 11.62 16.62
N PRO A 304 -1.74 11.51 17.53
CA PRO A 304 -1.57 10.81 18.81
C PRO A 304 -1.09 9.37 18.65
N GLN A 305 -1.48 8.71 17.54
CA GLN A 305 -1.06 7.35 17.26
C GLN A 305 0.43 7.29 16.91
N LYS A 306 0.91 8.20 16.05
CA LYS A 306 2.33 8.28 15.68
C LYS A 306 3.21 8.61 16.88
N GLU A 307 2.78 9.54 17.74
CA GLU A 307 3.52 9.83 18.99
C GLU A 307 3.52 8.65 19.96
N SER A 308 2.46 7.84 19.99
CA SER A 308 2.45 6.59 20.78
C SER A 308 3.45 5.57 20.24
N GLU A 309 3.59 5.43 18.92
CA GLU A 309 4.55 4.52 18.30
C GLU A 309 5.99 4.94 18.61
N LEU A 310 6.32 6.22 18.46
CA LEU A 310 7.63 6.77 18.80
C LEU A 310 7.99 6.54 20.28
N ARG A 311 7.06 6.82 21.20
CA ARG A 311 7.25 6.50 22.63
C ARG A 311 7.50 5.02 22.86
N GLY A 312 6.81 4.15 22.10
CA GLY A 312 7.05 2.70 22.12
C GLY A 312 8.48 2.33 21.69
N ILE A 313 9.02 2.98 20.66
CA ILE A 313 10.42 2.80 20.22
C ILE A 313 11.39 3.22 21.31
N ILE A 314 11.22 4.43 21.87
CA ILE A 314 12.07 4.97 22.96
C ILE A 314 12.06 4.02 24.17
N THR A 315 10.89 3.48 24.53
CA THR A 315 10.75 2.53 25.64
C THR A 315 11.48 1.20 25.37
N ARG A 316 11.52 0.75 24.10
CA ARG A 316 12.30 -0.44 23.72
C ARG A 316 13.81 -0.18 23.77
N LEU A 317 14.25 1.00 23.35
CA LEU A 317 15.65 1.42 23.46
C LEU A 317 16.10 1.45 24.93
N ALA A 318 15.32 2.07 25.81
CA ALA A 318 15.60 2.12 27.25
C ALA A 318 15.75 0.71 27.86
N ARG A 319 14.76 -0.17 27.62
CA ARG A 319 14.80 -1.56 28.10
C ARG A 319 15.95 -2.38 27.53
N PHE A 320 16.40 -2.07 26.32
CA PHE A 320 17.56 -2.73 25.73
C PHE A 320 18.84 -2.30 26.43
N VAL A 321 19.04 -0.98 26.62
CA VAL A 321 20.22 -0.43 27.30
C VAL A 321 20.33 -0.94 28.74
N GLU A 322 19.21 -0.99 29.46
CA GLU A 322 19.13 -1.51 30.83
C GLU A 322 19.58 -2.98 30.94
N LYS A 323 19.29 -3.79 29.91
CA LYS A 323 19.60 -5.23 29.88
C LYS A 323 20.96 -5.55 29.28
N LEU A 324 21.77 -4.54 28.93
CA LEU A 324 23.07 -4.78 28.30
C LEU A 324 24.03 -5.47 29.28
N PRO A 325 24.66 -6.58 28.86
CA PRO A 325 25.72 -7.23 29.63
C PRO A 325 26.88 -6.25 29.91
N PRO A 326 27.55 -6.34 31.08
CA PRO A 326 28.58 -5.38 31.50
C PRO A 326 29.82 -5.34 30.58
N ASP A 327 30.07 -6.41 29.82
CA ASP A 327 31.06 -6.49 28.74
C ASP A 327 30.65 -5.68 27.51
N GLN A 328 29.37 -5.70 27.13
CA GLN A 328 28.83 -4.94 26.00
C GLN A 328 28.59 -3.47 26.33
N SER A 329 28.28 -3.15 27.59
CA SER A 329 28.08 -1.77 28.06
C SER A 329 29.33 -0.90 27.90
N LYS A 330 30.52 -1.53 27.90
CA LYS A 330 31.83 -0.87 27.70
C LYS A 330 32.25 -0.74 26.23
N ALA A 331 31.53 -1.37 25.29
CA ALA A 331 31.87 -1.30 23.86
C ALA A 331 31.62 0.11 23.30
N GLU A 332 32.45 0.60 22.37
CA GLU A 332 32.25 1.94 21.79
C GLU A 332 30.93 2.06 21.04
N ARG A 333 30.49 0.96 20.39
CA ARG A 333 29.21 0.86 19.69
C ARG A 333 28.50 -0.44 20.04
N VAL A 334 27.19 -0.36 20.18
CA VAL A 334 26.32 -1.52 20.45
C VAL A 334 25.17 -1.49 19.46
N ALA A 335 24.97 -2.57 18.72
CA ALA A 335 23.88 -2.68 17.75
C ALA A 335 22.55 -2.97 18.45
N PHE A 336 21.59 -2.05 18.32
CA PHE A 336 20.21 -2.24 18.72
C PHE A 336 19.39 -2.84 17.56
N PRO A 337 18.76 -4.00 17.74
CA PRO A 337 17.95 -4.62 16.69
C PRO A 337 16.60 -3.90 16.54
N LEU A 338 16.33 -3.36 15.34
CA LEU A 338 14.99 -2.93 14.93
C LEU A 338 14.28 -4.10 14.22
N ARG A 339 13.00 -3.92 13.84
CA ARG A 339 12.26 -5.01 13.18
C ARG A 339 12.82 -5.35 11.80
N GLU A 340 13.29 -4.33 11.07
CA GLU A 340 13.72 -4.43 9.66
C GLU A 340 15.13 -3.84 9.44
N ALA A 341 15.76 -3.33 10.50
CA ALA A 341 17.03 -2.60 10.44
C ALA A 341 17.85 -2.81 11.73
N GLN A 342 19.01 -2.17 11.82
CA GLN A 342 19.82 -2.11 13.03
C GLN A 342 20.23 -0.66 13.30
N LEU A 343 20.24 -0.27 14.57
CA LEU A 343 20.69 1.05 15.01
C LEU A 343 21.93 0.91 15.89
N ASP A 344 23.05 1.45 15.45
CA ASP A 344 24.26 1.50 16.29
C ASP A 344 24.13 2.58 17.36
N LEU A 345 24.29 2.21 18.63
CA LEU A 345 24.25 3.12 19.78
C LEU A 345 25.67 3.39 20.28
N ALA A 346 26.06 4.67 20.26
CA ALA A 346 27.30 5.17 20.82
C ALA A 346 27.23 5.26 22.36
N THR A 347 28.39 5.41 23.01
CA THR A 347 28.47 5.45 24.48
C THR A 347 27.58 6.55 25.10
N TRP A 348 27.65 7.79 24.62
CA TRP A 348 26.87 8.91 25.16
C TRP A 348 25.36 8.76 24.92
N GLU A 349 24.96 8.03 23.88
CA GLU A 349 23.55 7.73 23.59
C GLU A 349 22.99 6.71 24.57
N ARG A 350 23.80 5.70 24.92
CA ARG A 350 23.43 4.75 25.98
C ARG A 350 23.40 5.41 27.34
N GLU A 351 24.39 6.27 27.64
CA GLU A 351 24.40 7.08 28.86
C GLU A 351 23.14 7.94 28.97
N ALA A 352 22.57 8.45 27.87
CA ALA A 352 21.31 9.19 27.92
C ALA A 352 20.11 8.34 28.38
N PHE A 353 20.18 7.01 28.30
CA PHE A 353 19.14 6.09 28.78
C PHE A 353 19.41 5.51 30.17
N VAL A 354 20.60 5.73 30.74
CA VAL A 354 20.95 5.28 32.11
C VAL A 354 20.19 6.07 33.19
N PRO A 355 20.04 7.42 33.10
CA PRO A 355 19.20 8.16 34.03
C PRO A 355 17.72 7.85 33.78
N SER A 356 17.14 6.98 34.60
CA SER A 356 15.69 6.94 34.78
C SER A 356 15.30 6.64 36.22
N VAL A 357 15.79 7.45 37.16
CA VAL A 357 15.22 7.49 38.50
C VAL A 357 14.34 8.74 38.61
N ALA A 358 13.03 8.53 38.51
CA ALA A 358 11.97 9.49 38.87
C ALA A 358 11.82 10.78 38.04
N GLY A 359 11.56 10.70 36.72
CA GLY A 359 10.93 11.81 35.98
C GLY A 359 11.69 13.15 35.91
N THR A 360 12.93 13.20 36.39
CA THR A 360 13.77 14.40 36.58
C THR A 360 14.90 14.52 35.56
N ALA A 361 14.95 13.66 34.54
CA ALA A 361 15.98 13.73 33.50
C ALA A 361 16.07 15.16 32.89
N PRO A 362 17.26 15.72 32.67
CA PRO A 362 17.41 17.02 32.01
C PRO A 362 16.67 17.07 30.67
N GLU A 363 16.21 18.25 30.27
CA GLU A 363 15.61 18.47 28.95
C GLU A 363 16.53 18.02 27.82
N SER A 364 17.84 18.25 27.98
CA SER A 364 18.86 17.78 27.05
C SER A 364 18.88 16.26 26.89
N VAL A 365 18.74 15.51 27.99
CA VAL A 365 18.69 14.04 27.95
C VAL A 365 17.44 13.55 27.24
N ARG A 366 16.27 14.14 27.57
CA ARG A 366 15.00 13.80 26.91
C ARG A 366 15.04 14.10 25.41
N ALA A 367 15.70 15.20 25.01
CA ALA A 367 15.88 15.53 23.60
C ALA A 367 16.75 14.50 22.87
N ILE A 368 17.82 13.98 23.51
CA ILE A 368 18.65 12.90 22.95
C ILE A 368 17.85 11.61 22.80
N GLN A 369 17.13 11.19 23.84
CA GLN A 369 16.29 10.00 23.81
C GLN A 369 15.22 10.07 22.70
N TYR A 370 14.58 11.24 22.57
CA TYR A 370 13.60 11.48 21.52
C TYR A 370 14.24 11.47 20.12
N ALA A 371 15.41 12.08 19.95
CA ALA A 371 16.15 12.07 18.68
C ALA A 371 16.49 10.64 18.24
N LEU A 372 16.94 9.80 19.17
CA LEU A 372 17.26 8.40 18.89
C LEU A 372 16.02 7.59 18.52
N GLY A 373 14.88 7.88 19.14
CA GLY A 373 13.59 7.34 18.73
C GLY A 373 13.23 7.71 17.29
N VAL A 374 13.42 8.98 16.91
CA VAL A 374 13.14 9.47 15.54
C VAL A 374 14.10 8.85 14.53
N ILE A 375 15.39 8.75 14.84
CA ILE A 375 16.40 8.09 13.99
C ILE A 375 16.04 6.62 13.79
N ALA A 376 15.76 5.88 14.88
CA ALA A 376 15.32 4.49 14.82
C ALA A 376 14.10 4.31 13.91
N TRP A 377 13.12 5.21 14.04
CA TRP A 377 11.92 5.18 13.21
C TRP A 377 12.26 5.38 11.73
N ILE A 378 13.06 6.40 11.41
CA ILE A 378 13.48 6.69 10.04
C ILE A 378 14.17 5.48 9.40
N GLU A 379 15.13 4.86 10.09
CA GLU A 379 15.86 3.70 9.57
C GLU A 379 14.92 2.51 9.28
N GLU A 380 13.95 2.24 10.17
CA GLU A 380 12.99 1.15 10.00
C GLU A 380 12.02 1.40 8.82
N GLU A 381 11.50 2.62 8.71
CA GLU A 381 10.54 2.97 7.65
C GLU A 381 11.19 3.15 6.29
N LEU A 382 12.46 3.56 6.24
CA LEU A 382 13.21 3.65 4.98
C LEU A 382 13.36 2.27 4.33
N VAL A 383 13.66 1.23 5.10
CA VAL A 383 13.74 -0.15 4.61
C VAL A 383 12.37 -0.62 4.08
N ARG A 384 11.29 -0.32 4.81
CA ARG A 384 9.93 -0.68 4.38
C ARG A 384 9.50 0.05 3.12
N TYR A 385 9.81 1.33 3.03
CA TYR A 385 9.60 2.11 1.81
C TYR A 385 10.36 1.50 0.63
N GLN A 386 11.63 1.15 0.79
CA GLN A 386 12.43 0.53 -0.28
C GLN A 386 11.87 -0.81 -0.75
N LYS A 387 11.31 -1.62 0.16
CA LYS A 387 10.64 -2.89 -0.17
C LYS A 387 9.34 -2.69 -0.95
N THR A 388 8.62 -1.60 -0.68
CA THR A 388 7.25 -1.36 -1.19
C THR A 388 7.17 -0.31 -2.29
N ARG A 389 8.26 0.40 -2.62
CA ARG A 389 8.28 1.49 -3.62
C ARG A 389 7.89 1.07 -5.04
N GLY A 390 7.93 -0.23 -5.34
CA GLY A 390 7.48 -0.79 -6.61
C GLY A 390 6.00 -1.16 -6.64
N ASP A 391 5.34 -1.25 -5.49
CA ASP A 391 3.90 -1.50 -5.40
C ASP A 391 3.11 -0.22 -5.72
N ARG A 392 1.85 -0.36 -6.12
CA ARG A 392 1.06 0.80 -6.58
C ARG A 392 0.82 1.84 -5.47
N TYR A 393 0.43 1.39 -4.27
CA TYR A 393 0.08 2.28 -3.15
C TYR A 393 0.68 1.90 -1.80
N LEU A 394 1.30 0.73 -1.65
CA LEU A 394 1.80 0.26 -0.34
C LEU A 394 2.90 1.17 0.23
N TRP A 395 3.75 1.73 -0.65
CA TRP A 395 4.79 2.69 -0.26
C TRP A 395 4.25 3.96 0.39
N LYS A 396 2.99 4.36 0.09
CA LYS A 396 2.45 5.66 0.51
C LYS A 396 2.39 5.79 2.02
N THR A 397 2.03 4.72 2.72
CA THR A 397 2.00 4.71 4.19
C THR A 397 3.39 4.98 4.76
N HIS A 398 4.43 4.34 4.21
CA HIS A 398 5.81 4.53 4.66
C HIS A 398 6.34 5.93 4.29
N PHE A 399 6.00 6.45 3.11
CA PHE A 399 6.30 7.82 2.71
C PHE A 399 5.69 8.87 3.66
N ASP A 400 4.47 8.63 4.12
CA ASP A 400 3.76 9.50 5.06
C ASP A 400 4.39 9.49 6.46
N LEU A 401 4.82 8.32 6.93
CA LEU A 401 5.52 8.18 8.21
C LEU A 401 6.92 8.82 8.14
N LEU A 402 7.65 8.63 7.05
CA LEU A 402 8.92 9.31 6.81
C LEU A 402 8.75 10.83 6.74
N SER A 403 7.70 11.32 6.06
CA SER A 403 7.39 12.75 6.00
C SER A 403 7.13 13.32 7.40
N TYR A 404 6.37 12.60 8.23
CA TYR A 404 6.14 12.96 9.63
C TYR A 404 7.44 13.01 10.44
N ALA A 405 8.28 11.98 10.32
CA ALA A 405 9.54 11.89 11.05
C ALA A 405 10.50 13.04 10.70
N VAL A 406 10.55 13.47 9.43
CA VAL A 406 11.36 14.65 9.02
C VAL A 406 10.87 15.93 9.70
N VAL A 407 9.55 16.16 9.74
CA VAL A 407 8.98 17.34 10.42
C VAL A 407 9.35 17.34 11.91
N ARG A 408 9.17 16.19 12.59
CA ARG A 408 9.54 16.05 14.02
C ARG A 408 11.04 16.23 14.25
N ALA A 409 11.88 15.73 13.35
CA ALA A 409 13.32 15.95 13.42
C ALA A 409 13.68 17.44 13.31
N GLY A 410 13.05 18.18 12.41
CA GLY A 410 13.23 19.63 12.27
C GLY A 410 12.82 20.42 13.51
N GLU A 411 11.67 20.09 14.10
CA GLU A 411 11.19 20.68 15.36
C GLU A 411 12.14 20.36 16.53
N LEU A 412 12.65 19.14 16.57
CA LEU A 412 13.61 18.72 17.59
C LEU A 412 14.93 19.47 17.45
N LEU A 413 15.48 19.64 16.25
CA LEU A 413 16.69 20.44 16.04
C LEU A 413 16.50 21.89 16.52
N LYS A 414 15.34 22.50 16.24
CA LYS A 414 15.01 23.84 16.75
C LYS A 414 14.96 23.86 18.29
N SER A 415 14.41 22.81 18.89
CA SER A 415 14.36 22.65 20.35
C SER A 415 15.76 22.48 20.96
N ILE A 416 16.61 21.62 20.38
CA ILE A 416 18.01 21.44 20.78
C ILE A 416 18.77 22.75 20.71
N ARG A 417 18.56 23.54 19.65
CA ARG A 417 19.17 24.87 19.53
C ARG A 417 18.76 25.79 20.67
N GLY A 418 17.51 25.73 21.13
CA GLY A 418 17.00 26.52 22.25
C GLY A 418 17.58 26.11 23.61
N LEU A 419 17.93 24.83 23.79
CA LEU A 419 18.54 24.31 25.02
C LEU A 419 19.98 24.80 25.21
N ILE A 420 20.72 24.98 24.12
CA ILE A 420 22.12 25.41 24.14
C ILE A 420 22.19 26.93 24.31
N ARG A 421 22.36 27.37 25.56
CA ARG A 421 22.37 28.78 25.97
C ARG A 421 23.34 29.04 27.13
N GLU A 422 23.79 30.28 27.23
CA GLU A 422 24.56 30.76 28.37
C GLU A 422 23.72 30.73 29.66
N GLY A 423 24.36 30.38 30.79
CA GLY A 423 23.70 30.34 32.09
C GLY A 423 22.77 29.15 32.33
N ALA A 424 22.80 28.12 31.48
CA ALA A 424 22.06 26.87 31.72
C ALA A 424 22.55 26.15 33.00
N PRO A 425 21.66 25.41 33.70
CA PRO A 425 22.07 24.57 34.84
C PRO A 425 23.22 23.62 34.47
N ARG A 426 24.11 23.32 35.42
CA ARG A 426 25.26 22.43 35.19
C ARG A 426 24.83 21.05 34.64
N GLU A 427 23.69 20.55 35.11
CA GLU A 427 23.10 19.29 34.67
C GLU A 427 22.70 19.31 33.19
N GLU A 428 22.22 20.44 32.66
CA GLU A 428 21.92 20.61 31.22
C GLU A 428 23.21 20.81 30.41
N ALA A 429 24.11 21.66 30.91
CA ALA A 429 25.35 21.99 30.23
C ALA A 429 26.27 20.77 29.99
N ALA A 430 26.20 19.77 30.87
CA ALA A 430 26.92 18.51 30.72
C ALA A 430 26.55 17.75 29.43
N TRP A 431 25.36 18.00 28.87
CA TRP A 431 24.85 17.30 27.69
C TRP A 431 24.95 18.11 26.39
N PHE A 432 25.56 19.31 26.40
CA PHE A 432 25.66 20.13 25.19
C PHE A 432 26.48 19.49 24.06
N MET A 433 27.58 18.82 24.38
CA MET A 433 28.37 18.08 23.38
C MET A 433 27.62 16.84 22.86
N PRO A 434 27.04 15.97 23.72
CA PRO A 434 26.13 14.92 23.28
C PRO A 434 24.96 15.42 22.43
N LEU A 435 24.37 16.57 22.75
CA LEU A 435 23.30 17.20 21.96
C LEU A 435 23.78 17.61 20.57
N LEU A 436 24.97 18.22 20.45
CA LEU A 436 25.56 18.55 19.16
C LEU A 436 25.82 17.29 18.32
N GLN A 437 26.41 16.25 18.92
CA GLN A 437 26.66 14.97 18.25
C GLN A 437 25.34 14.32 17.78
N THR A 438 24.30 14.39 18.61
CA THR A 438 22.97 13.89 18.28
C THR A 438 22.32 14.70 17.15
N ALA A 439 22.45 16.02 17.17
CA ALA A 439 21.95 16.89 16.10
C ALA A 439 22.64 16.60 14.75
N LEU A 440 23.97 16.43 14.75
CA LEU A 440 24.74 16.04 13.57
C LEU A 440 24.31 14.67 13.03
N ARG A 441 24.10 13.70 13.93
CA ARG A 441 23.60 12.37 13.55
C ARG A 441 22.22 12.46 12.94
N LEU A 442 21.29 13.19 13.58
CA LEU A 442 19.93 13.37 13.09
C LEU A 442 19.92 14.05 11.71
N ALA A 443 20.70 15.10 11.50
CA ALA A 443 20.84 15.76 10.19
C ALA A 443 21.42 14.83 9.12
N THR A 444 22.40 13.98 9.49
CA THR A 444 22.96 12.97 8.59
C THR A 444 21.92 11.91 8.21
N THR A 445 21.12 11.44 9.18
CA THR A 445 20.00 10.52 8.93
C THR A 445 18.97 11.15 7.99
N LEU A 446 18.65 12.45 8.15
CA LEU A 446 17.74 13.16 7.23
C LEU A 446 18.28 13.20 5.79
N ASN A 447 19.60 13.33 5.60
CA ASN A 447 20.20 13.24 4.27
C ASN A 447 20.03 11.86 3.62
N HIS A 448 20.07 10.78 4.41
CA HIS A 448 19.82 9.43 3.89
C HIS A 448 18.39 9.24 3.40
N VAL A 449 17.42 9.97 3.96
CA VAL A 449 16.01 9.94 3.52
C VAL A 449 15.74 10.89 2.35
N ALA A 450 16.56 11.93 2.16
CA ALA A 450 16.36 12.92 1.10
C ALA A 450 16.06 12.34 -0.31
N PRO A 451 16.67 11.22 -0.75
CA PRO A 451 16.33 10.58 -2.03
C PRO A 451 14.85 10.20 -2.17
N VAL A 452 14.18 9.75 -1.10
CA VAL A 452 12.74 9.40 -1.08
C VAL A 452 11.88 10.57 -1.54
N PHE A 453 12.28 11.77 -1.15
CA PHE A 453 11.57 12.99 -1.50
C PHE A 453 12.10 13.63 -2.78
N SER A 454 13.20 13.14 -3.34
CA SER A 454 13.87 13.68 -4.53
C SER A 454 13.38 13.06 -5.84
N GLU A 455 13.00 11.78 -5.82
CA GLU A 455 12.52 11.06 -7.00
C GLU A 455 11.12 11.57 -7.46
N PRO A 456 10.88 11.75 -8.77
CA PRO A 456 9.52 11.85 -9.29
C PRO A 456 8.79 10.53 -9.00
N ALA A 457 7.49 10.59 -8.69
CA ALA A 457 6.71 9.37 -8.49
C ALA A 457 6.88 8.44 -9.70
N ALA A 458 7.24 7.17 -9.47
CA ALA A 458 7.19 6.17 -10.52
C ALA A 458 5.80 6.20 -11.15
N SER A 459 5.76 6.28 -12.49
CA SER A 459 4.54 6.48 -13.28
C SER A 459 3.68 5.23 -13.29
#